data_AF-A0A090WI29-F1
#
_entry.id   AF-A0A090WI29-F1
#
_cell.length_a   1.000
_cell.length_b   1.000
_cell.length_c   1.000
_cell.angle_alpha   90.00
_cell.angle_beta   90.00
_cell.angle_gamma   90.00
#
_symmetry.space_group_name_H-M   'P 1'
#
loop_
_entity.id
_entity.type
_entity.pdbx_description
1 polymer ?
#
loop_
_entity_poly.entity_id
_entity_poly.type
_entity_poly.pdbx_seq_one_letter_code
_entity_poly.pdbx_strand_id
1 'polypeptide(L)'
;MLPEGHGENAGLKEDAYWGDYNTTSKSVRILYRDYSAIDGDLLRVYVNGDVIQPRVYLTQGFSGFKLDLKNGLNEIVFQAINTGSSGPNTAEYRIVDDNNKSISSKVWALATGVKVTVIVNKL
;
A
#
# COMPACT_ATOMS: atom_id res chain seq x y z
N MET A 1 9.91 6.71 -8.93
CA MET A 1 11.03 5.79 -9.14
C MET A 1 10.58 4.44 -8.60
N LEU A 2 10.56 3.40 -9.44
CA LEU A 2 10.23 2.04 -9.00
C LEU A 2 11.27 1.57 -7.98
N PRO A 3 10.95 0.64 -7.05
CA PRO A 3 11.96 0.06 -6.16
C PRO A 3 13.14 -0.49 -6.99
N GLU A 4 14.37 -0.16 -6.59
CA GLU A 4 15.59 -0.66 -7.24
C GLU A 4 15.59 -2.20 -7.30
N GLY A 5 15.99 -2.76 -8.45
CA GLY A 5 16.33 -4.19 -8.59
C GLY A 5 15.32 -5.09 -9.29
N HIS A 6 14.14 -4.60 -9.70
CA HIS A 6 13.14 -5.44 -10.37
C HIS A 6 12.66 -4.77 -11.67
N GLY A 7 13.09 -5.33 -12.80
CA GLY A 7 12.68 -4.86 -14.13
C GLY A 7 11.17 -4.83 -14.28
N GLU A 8 10.68 -3.89 -15.09
CA GLU A 8 9.28 -3.49 -15.28
C GLU A 8 8.28 -4.62 -15.59
N ASN A 9 8.76 -5.85 -15.83
CA ASN A 9 7.96 -6.98 -16.31
C ASN A 9 7.85 -8.19 -15.35
N ALA A 10 8.49 -8.19 -14.17
CA ALA A 10 8.47 -9.39 -13.31
C ALA A 10 7.61 -9.28 -12.04
N GLY A 11 7.27 -8.06 -11.62
CA GLY A 11 6.72 -7.78 -10.29
C GLY A 11 7.69 -8.17 -9.16
N LEU A 12 7.58 -7.52 -8.01
CA LEU A 12 8.23 -7.99 -6.80
C LEU A 12 7.59 -9.35 -6.43
N LYS A 13 8.42 -10.38 -6.24
CA LYS A 13 7.97 -11.78 -6.05
C LYS A 13 8.01 -12.25 -4.60
N GLU A 14 8.58 -11.45 -3.73
CA GLU A 14 8.79 -11.74 -2.31
C GLU A 14 8.22 -10.58 -1.49
N ASP A 15 7.91 -10.84 -0.23
CA ASP A 15 7.43 -9.78 0.66
C ASP A 15 8.51 -8.70 0.84
N ALA A 16 8.11 -7.44 0.91
CA ALA A 16 9.03 -6.31 1.06
C ALA A 16 8.69 -5.44 2.26
N TYR A 17 9.73 -4.87 2.85
CA TYR A 17 9.64 -3.86 3.90
C TYR A 17 9.98 -2.50 3.34
N TRP A 18 9.09 -1.52 3.48
CA TRP A 18 9.24 -0.20 2.87
C TRP A 18 9.54 0.93 3.85
N GLY A 19 9.73 0.60 5.14
CA GLY A 19 10.33 1.49 6.12
C GLY A 19 9.43 1.88 7.27
N ASP A 20 10.08 2.55 8.23
CA ASP A 20 9.48 3.17 9.40
C ASP A 20 9.35 4.68 9.20
N TYR A 21 8.19 5.22 9.56
CA TYR A 21 7.92 6.65 9.45
C TYR A 21 7.33 7.19 10.75
N ASN A 22 7.97 8.22 11.31
CA ASN A 22 7.48 8.90 12.51
C ASN A 22 6.45 9.98 12.16
N THR A 23 5.41 10.11 12.99
CA THR A 23 4.44 11.21 12.93
C THR A 23 3.95 11.59 14.32
N THR A 24 3.53 12.84 14.49
CA THR A 24 2.79 13.31 15.68
C THR A 24 1.28 13.40 15.43
N SER A 25 0.84 13.15 14.19
CA SER A 25 -0.58 13.21 13.81
C SER A 25 -1.39 12.12 14.48
N LYS A 26 -2.65 12.43 14.79
CA LYS A 26 -3.55 11.47 15.47
C LYS A 26 -4.05 10.37 14.54
N SER A 27 -4.07 10.64 13.24
CA SER A 27 -4.59 9.75 12.22
C SER A 27 -3.87 9.99 10.90
N VAL A 28 -3.92 8.99 10.02
CA VAL A 28 -3.46 9.07 8.64
C VAL A 28 -4.57 8.66 7.68
N ARG A 29 -4.45 9.06 6.42
CA ARG A 29 -5.26 8.50 5.33
C ARG A 29 -4.39 7.53 4.53
N ILE A 30 -4.87 6.30 4.43
CA ILE A 30 -4.29 5.24 3.61
C ILE A 30 -5.02 5.26 2.28
N LEU A 31 -4.32 5.63 1.22
CA LEU A 31 -4.87 5.78 -0.12
C LEU A 31 -4.19 4.79 -1.06
N TYR A 32 -4.95 4.31 -2.04
CA TYR A 32 -4.45 3.44 -3.10
C TYR A 32 -5.25 3.64 -4.38
N ARG A 33 -4.60 3.36 -5.50
CA ARG A 33 -5.19 3.35 -6.85
C ARG A 33 -4.44 2.41 -7.76
N ASP A 34 -5.04 2.06 -8.88
CA ASP A 34 -4.32 1.49 -10.00
C ASP A 34 -3.34 2.53 -10.56
N TYR A 35 -2.10 2.13 -10.83
CA TYR A 35 -1.07 3.00 -11.38
C TYR A 35 -0.85 2.79 -12.88
N SER A 36 -1.35 1.68 -13.45
CA SER A 36 -1.19 1.30 -14.84
C SER A 36 -2.55 1.17 -15.54
N ALA A 37 -3.02 -0.05 -15.78
CA ALA A 37 -4.24 -0.34 -16.53
C ALA A 37 -5.29 -0.97 -15.60
N ILE A 38 -6.50 -0.41 -15.64
CA ILE A 38 -7.64 -0.97 -14.89
C ILE A 38 -8.06 -2.29 -15.53
N ASP A 39 -7.56 -3.40 -15.00
CA ASP A 39 -7.64 -4.69 -15.68
C ASP A 39 -8.05 -5.87 -14.77
N GLY A 40 -8.47 -5.58 -13.54
CA GLY A 40 -8.86 -6.60 -12.57
C GLY A 40 -8.07 -6.61 -11.27
N ASP A 41 -7.15 -5.68 -11.06
CA ASP A 41 -6.27 -5.71 -9.90
C ASP A 41 -6.98 -5.57 -8.54
N LEU A 42 -6.60 -6.45 -7.62
CA LEU A 42 -7.21 -6.57 -6.30
C LEU A 42 -6.20 -6.48 -5.17
N LEU A 43 -6.51 -5.65 -4.17
CA LEU A 43 -5.68 -5.38 -3.00
C LEU A 43 -6.38 -5.80 -1.72
N ARG A 44 -5.63 -6.32 -0.76
CA ARG A 44 -6.05 -6.46 0.64
C ARG A 44 -5.18 -5.57 1.53
N VAL A 45 -5.76 -4.95 2.55
CA VAL A 45 -5.02 -4.13 3.51
C VAL A 45 -5.23 -4.66 4.93
N TYR A 46 -4.12 -4.86 5.63
CA TYR A 46 -4.08 -5.21 7.04
C TYR A 46 -3.57 -4.03 7.86
N VAL A 47 -4.05 -3.90 9.10
CA VAL A 47 -3.48 -3.00 10.10
C VAL A 47 -3.27 -3.77 11.39
N ASN A 48 -2.03 -3.81 11.87
CA ASN A 48 -1.64 -4.57 13.07
C ASN A 48 -2.14 -6.03 13.06
N GLY A 49 -2.03 -6.71 11.91
CA GLY A 49 -2.51 -8.09 11.72
C GLY A 49 -4.00 -8.24 11.38
N ASP A 50 -4.84 -7.23 11.65
CA ASP A 50 -6.27 -7.28 11.37
C ASP A 50 -6.58 -6.90 9.91
N VAL A 51 -7.50 -7.61 9.26
CA VAL A 51 -7.95 -7.29 7.91
C VAL A 51 -8.89 -6.08 7.95
N ILE A 52 -8.43 -4.93 7.46
CA ILE A 52 -9.24 -3.70 7.40
C ILE A 52 -9.94 -3.55 6.06
N GLN A 53 -9.27 -3.93 4.98
CA GLN A 53 -9.84 -3.94 3.63
C GLN A 53 -9.65 -5.34 3.04
N PRO A 54 -10.67 -6.20 3.05
CA PRO A 54 -10.51 -7.61 2.69
C PRO A 54 -10.26 -7.84 1.19
N ARG A 55 -10.83 -6.96 0.36
CA ARG A 55 -10.77 -7.00 -1.11
C ARG A 55 -11.15 -5.64 -1.70
N VAL A 56 -10.19 -4.97 -2.31
CA VAL A 56 -10.34 -3.66 -2.95
C VAL A 56 -10.08 -3.83 -4.43
N TYR A 57 -11.00 -3.36 -5.27
CA TYR A 57 -10.77 -3.22 -6.71
C TYR A 57 -10.03 -1.91 -6.99
N LEU A 58 -8.87 -2.00 -7.64
CA LEU A 58 -8.08 -0.83 -7.98
C LEU A 58 -8.68 -0.14 -9.22
N THR A 59 -8.76 1.18 -9.15
CA THR A 59 -9.24 2.05 -10.22
C THR A 59 -8.25 3.20 -10.39
N GLN A 60 -8.36 3.99 -11.47
CA GLN A 60 -7.47 5.13 -11.71
C GLN A 60 -7.51 6.21 -10.60
N GLY A 61 -8.65 6.33 -9.91
CA GLY A 61 -8.84 7.28 -8.82
C GLY A 61 -8.32 6.75 -7.48
N PHE A 62 -7.81 7.64 -6.64
CA PHE A 62 -7.51 7.28 -5.26
C PHE A 62 -8.80 6.98 -4.50
N SER A 63 -8.83 5.78 -3.92
CA SER A 63 -9.75 5.41 -2.84
C SER A 63 -8.91 5.06 -1.61
N GLY A 64 -9.57 4.82 -0.49
CA GLY A 64 -8.84 4.57 0.75
C GLY A 64 -9.70 4.70 2.00
N PHE A 65 -9.03 4.73 3.14
CA PHE A 65 -9.67 4.87 4.44
C PHE A 65 -8.82 5.71 5.39
N LYS A 66 -9.48 6.29 6.40
CA LYS A 66 -8.82 6.95 7.51
C LYS A 66 -8.45 5.89 8.55
N LEU A 67 -7.22 5.93 9.04
CA LEU A 67 -6.73 5.12 10.15
C LEU A 67 -6.40 6.02 11.33
N ASP A 68 -7.10 5.82 12.45
CA ASP A 68 -6.72 6.43 13.72
C ASP A 68 -5.52 5.66 14.30
N LEU A 69 -4.43 6.37 14.59
CA LEU A 69 -3.17 5.78 15.02
C LEU A 69 -3.16 5.54 16.52
N LYS A 70 -2.77 4.33 16.92
CA LYS A 70 -2.37 4.01 18.30
C LYS A 70 -1.00 4.65 18.56
N ASN A 71 -0.72 5.00 19.82
CA ASN A 71 0.61 5.48 20.19
C ASN A 71 1.63 4.35 19.95
N GLY A 72 2.82 4.71 19.46
CA GLY A 72 3.82 3.73 19.03
C GLY A 72 3.58 3.20 17.62
N LEU A 73 3.99 1.96 17.37
CA LEU A 73 4.02 1.35 16.04
C LEU A 73 2.61 0.97 15.55
N ASN A 74 2.29 1.38 14.33
CA ASN A 74 1.12 0.92 13.59
C ASN A 74 1.61 0.28 12.30
N GLU A 75 1.49 -1.05 12.21
CA GLU A 75 1.87 -1.81 11.03
C GLU A 75 0.75 -1.75 9.99
N ILE A 76 1.09 -1.37 8.76
CA ILE A 76 0.18 -1.36 7.62
C ILE A 76 0.77 -2.27 6.55
N VAL A 77 0.00 -3.30 6.16
CA VAL A 77 0.42 -4.27 5.15
C VAL A 77 -0.54 -4.25 3.97
N PHE A 78 -0.02 -4.05 2.77
CA PHE A 78 -0.76 -4.20 1.54
C PHE A 78 -0.41 -5.54 0.89
N GLN A 79 -1.41 -6.30 0.44
CA GLN A 79 -1.22 -7.58 -0.22
C GLN A 79 -1.89 -7.59 -1.60
N ALA A 80 -1.13 -7.93 -2.64
CA ALA A 80 -1.70 -8.21 -3.96
C ALA A 80 -2.50 -9.52 -3.92
N ILE A 81 -3.82 -9.46 -4.14
CA ILE A 81 -4.71 -10.64 -4.12
C ILE A 81 -4.63 -11.41 -5.45
N ASN A 82 -4.38 -10.72 -6.57
CA ASN A 82 -4.23 -11.29 -7.91
C ASN A 82 -3.18 -10.49 -8.70
N THR A 83 -3.19 -10.58 -10.03
CA THR A 83 -2.40 -9.74 -10.94
C THR A 83 -3.25 -9.20 -12.11
N GLY A 84 -4.53 -8.94 -11.85
CA GLY A 84 -5.45 -8.54 -12.93
C GLY A 84 -5.51 -9.56 -14.08
N SER A 85 -5.78 -9.05 -15.28
CA SER A 85 -5.76 -9.84 -16.53
C SER A 85 -4.42 -9.76 -17.26
N SER A 86 -3.64 -8.70 -16.98
CA SER A 86 -2.33 -8.36 -17.53
C SER A 86 -1.37 -8.15 -16.36
N GLY A 87 -0.92 -9.26 -15.77
CA GLY A 87 -0.03 -9.18 -14.61
C GLY A 87 1.27 -8.46 -14.88
N PRO A 88 1.95 -7.93 -13.84
CA PRO A 88 1.68 -8.09 -12.39
C PRO A 88 0.59 -7.14 -11.83
N ASN A 89 0.30 -7.23 -10.52
CA ASN A 89 -0.59 -6.25 -9.86
C ASN A 89 0.09 -4.90 -9.73
N THR A 90 -0.49 -3.85 -10.30
CA THR A 90 0.06 -2.50 -10.27
C THR A 90 -0.76 -1.54 -9.44
N ALA A 91 -0.10 -0.84 -8.52
CA ALA A 91 -0.77 0.19 -7.74
C ALA A 91 0.17 1.32 -7.36
N GLU A 92 -0.42 2.41 -6.92
CA GLU A 92 0.23 3.44 -6.13
C GLU A 92 -0.47 3.50 -4.78
N TYR A 93 0.29 3.47 -3.68
CA TYR A 93 -0.24 3.82 -2.37
C TYR A 93 0.29 5.17 -1.91
N ARG A 94 -0.49 5.83 -1.04
CA ARG A 94 -0.06 7.01 -0.29
C ARG A 94 -0.54 6.89 1.15
N ILE A 95 0.36 7.20 2.07
CA ILE A 95 0.06 7.45 3.48
C ILE A 95 0.30 8.93 3.70
N VAL A 96 -0.76 9.64 4.08
CA VAL A 96 -0.70 11.09 4.33
C VAL A 96 -1.25 11.40 5.71
N ASP A 97 -0.69 12.41 6.36
CA ASP A 97 -1.12 12.85 7.68
C ASP A 97 -2.44 13.67 7.63
N ASP A 98 -2.87 14.13 8.81
CA ASP A 98 -4.06 14.96 8.99
C ASP A 98 -3.96 16.36 8.37
N ASN A 99 -2.76 16.81 8.01
CA ASN A 99 -2.50 18.06 7.28
C ASN A 99 -2.27 17.81 5.78
N ASN A 100 -2.57 16.61 5.27
CA ASN A 100 -2.33 16.17 3.89
C ASN A 100 -0.85 16.13 3.48
N LYS A 101 0.08 16.15 4.43
CA LYS A 101 1.50 15.97 4.14
C LYS A 101 1.80 14.49 3.89
N SER A 102 2.58 14.21 2.85
CA SER A 102 3.01 12.85 2.53
C SER A 102 3.94 12.30 3.61
N ILE A 103 3.57 11.16 4.19
CA ILE A 103 4.42 10.35 5.07
C ILE A 103 5.20 9.34 4.22
N SER A 104 4.50 8.59 3.36
CA SER A 104 5.08 7.59 2.48
C SER A 104 4.24 7.44 1.22
N SER A 105 4.90 7.26 0.07
CA SER A 105 4.25 7.08 -1.23
C SER A 105 5.18 6.29 -2.13
N LYS A 106 4.69 5.16 -2.66
CA LYS A 106 5.39 4.43 -3.72
C LYS A 106 4.39 3.81 -4.69
N VAL A 107 4.90 3.48 -5.86
CA VAL A 107 4.22 2.67 -6.86
C VAL A 107 4.83 1.28 -6.85
N TRP A 108 4.05 0.27 -7.22
CA TRP A 108 4.51 -1.11 -7.28
C TRP A 108 3.99 -1.85 -8.49
N ALA A 109 4.66 -2.97 -8.72
CA ALA A 109 4.26 -4.10 -9.53
C ALA A 109 4.51 -5.33 -8.65
N LEU A 110 3.50 -6.09 -8.25
CA LEU A 110 3.62 -7.21 -7.30
C LEU A 110 3.07 -8.50 -7.90
N ALA A 111 3.73 -9.63 -7.63
CA ALA A 111 3.15 -10.93 -7.88
C ALA A 111 1.98 -11.21 -6.89
N THR A 112 1.07 -12.10 -7.26
CA THR A 112 -0.03 -12.52 -6.37
C THR A 112 0.51 -13.07 -5.06
N GLY A 113 -0.10 -12.65 -3.95
CA GLY A 113 0.23 -13.09 -2.60
C GLY A 113 1.26 -12.22 -1.89
N VAL A 114 2.08 -11.48 -2.65
CA VAL A 114 3.15 -10.64 -2.12
C VAL A 114 2.60 -9.51 -1.26
N LYS A 115 3.27 -9.29 -0.14
CA LYS A 115 2.95 -8.27 0.86
C LYS A 115 4.03 -7.20 0.91
N VAL A 116 3.59 -5.98 1.15
CA VAL A 116 4.47 -4.84 1.40
C VAL A 116 4.09 -4.18 2.71
N THR A 117 5.07 -4.06 3.59
CA THR A 117 4.88 -3.60 4.98
C THR A 117 5.44 -2.19 5.14
N VAL A 118 4.65 -1.32 5.77
CA VAL A 118 5.03 0.04 6.16
C VAL A 118 4.66 0.23 7.62
N ILE A 119 5.57 0.77 8.42
CA ILE A 119 5.30 1.11 9.82
C ILE A 119 5.11 2.61 9.94
N VAL A 120 4.02 3.01 10.58
CA VAL A 120 3.80 4.39 11.02
C VAL A 120 3.89 4.44 12.53
N ASN A 121 4.96 5.04 13.03
CA ASN A 121 5.20 5.22 14.46
C ASN A 121 4.65 6.57 14.91
N LYS A 122 3.62 6.55 15.76
CA LYS A 122 3.08 7.75 16.37
C LYS A 122 3.85 8.08 17.65
N LEU A 123 4.53 9.23 17.63
CA LEU A 123 5.29 9.78 18.76
C LEU A 123 4.40 10.36 19.86
#